data_AF-A0A2V9MCA3-F1
#
_entry.id   AF-A0A2V9MCA3-F1
#
_cell.length_a   1.000
_cell.length_b   1.000
_cell.length_c   1.000
_cell.angle_alpha   90.00
_cell.angle_beta   90.00
_cell.angle_gamma   90.00
#
_symmetry.space_group_name_H-M   'P 1'
#
loop_
_entity.id
_entity.type
_entity.pdbx_description
1 polymer ?
#
loop_
_entity_poly.entity_id
_entity_poly.type
_entity_poly.pdbx_seq_one_letter_code
_entity_poly.pdbx_strand_id
1 'polypeptide(L)'
;TNESNNTRTKSIFVAGPDLAVTALSAPTTVTKGTAFTVKDTTKNQGALPVGKGSTTSFYLSTTATLGTGTQVLLPVSHTVPDLIAGASDYGVVSYTIPISGQPGTVAAG
;
A
#
# COMPACT_ATOMS: atom_id res chain seq x y z
N THR A 1 39.23 -40.04 4.68
CA THR A 1 38.25 -40.11 3.59
C THR A 1 37.30 -38.95 3.79
N ASN A 2 37.06 -38.13 2.78
CA ASN A 2 36.36 -36.84 2.87
C ASN A 2 34.83 -37.06 2.96
N GLU A 3 34.21 -36.64 4.07
CA GLU A 3 32.77 -36.78 4.34
C GLU A 3 32.03 -35.45 4.10
N SER A 4 32.07 -34.95 2.86
CA SER A 4 31.19 -33.84 2.47
C SER A 4 29.78 -34.35 2.17
N ASN A 5 29.03 -34.68 3.23
CA ASN A 5 27.61 -34.98 3.18
C ASN A 5 26.82 -33.71 2.77
N ASN A 6 26.64 -33.55 1.47
CA ASN A 6 25.51 -32.98 0.74
C ASN A 6 24.39 -32.29 1.57
N THR A 7 24.69 -31.18 2.24
CA THR A 7 23.68 -30.21 2.66
C THR A 7 23.31 -29.36 1.44
N ARG A 8 22.48 -29.90 0.54
CA ARG A 8 21.70 -29.09 -0.40
C ARG A 8 20.46 -28.60 0.32
N THR A 9 20.56 -27.44 0.97
CA THR A 9 19.38 -26.68 1.37
C THR A 9 18.69 -26.22 0.09
N LYS A 10 17.68 -26.97 -0.37
CA LYS A 10 16.73 -26.44 -1.35
C LYS A 10 15.84 -25.51 -0.56
N SER A 11 16.04 -24.20 -0.68
CA SER A 11 15.08 -23.23 -0.16
C SER A 11 13.73 -23.53 -0.81
N ILE A 12 12.80 -24.11 -0.05
CA ILE A 12 11.41 -24.23 -0.49
C ILE A 12 10.85 -22.82 -0.33
N PHE A 13 10.90 -22.05 -1.42
CA PHE A 13 10.21 -20.77 -1.48
C PHE A 13 8.72 -21.09 -1.53
N VAL A 14 8.03 -20.95 -0.39
CA VAL A 14 6.56 -20.96 -0.39
C VAL A 14 6.14 -19.63 -0.99
N ALA A 15 6.08 -19.57 -2.32
CA ALA A 15 5.61 -18.40 -3.01
C ALA A 15 4.09 -18.28 -2.75
N GLY A 16 3.70 -17.37 -1.87
CA GLY A 16 2.31 -17.01 -1.61
C GLY A 16 1.82 -15.88 -2.50
N PRO A 17 0.55 -15.48 -2.38
CA PRO A 17 0.12 -14.16 -2.84
C PRO A 17 0.88 -13.08 -2.07
N ASP A 18 1.29 -12.02 -2.76
CA ASP A 18 2.01 -10.88 -2.16
C ASP A 18 1.48 -9.59 -2.78
N LEU A 19 0.62 -8.87 -2.06
CA LEU A 19 0.08 -7.59 -2.50
C LEU A 19 0.95 -6.46 -1.98
N ALA A 20 1.40 -5.61 -2.89
CA ALA A 20 2.17 -4.42 -2.56
C ALA A 20 1.70 -3.20 -3.36
N VAL A 21 1.59 -2.06 -2.68
CA VAL A 21 1.40 -0.76 -3.35
C VAL A 21 2.73 -0.39 -4.02
N THR A 22 2.75 -0.44 -5.35
CA THR A 22 3.96 -0.23 -6.17
C THR A 22 4.11 1.18 -6.71
N ALA A 23 3.01 1.93 -6.76
CA ALA A 23 3.02 3.34 -7.11
C ALA A 23 2.02 4.08 -6.23
N LEU A 24 2.39 5.29 -5.80
CA LEU A 24 1.53 6.21 -5.08
C LEU A 24 1.81 7.62 -5.58
N SER A 25 0.77 8.34 -5.95
CA SER A 25 0.84 9.75 -6.33
C SER A 25 -0.22 10.53 -5.59
N ALA A 26 0.21 11.49 -4.78
CA ALA A 26 -0.64 12.45 -4.09
C ALA A 26 0.11 13.79 -3.94
N PRO A 27 -0.57 14.92 -3.71
CA PRO A 27 0.08 16.18 -3.39
C PRO A 27 0.91 16.06 -2.10
N THR A 28 2.10 16.67 -2.08
CA THR A 28 2.97 16.69 -0.90
C THR A 28 2.44 17.60 0.21
N THR A 29 1.56 18.54 -0.12
CA THR A 29 0.86 19.41 0.81
C THR A 29 -0.60 19.54 0.37
N VAL A 30 -1.50 19.53 1.35
CA VAL A 30 -2.94 19.68 1.12
C VAL A 30 -3.46 20.78 2.01
N THR A 31 -4.27 21.68 1.46
CA THR A 31 -4.86 22.79 2.22
C THR A 31 -6.20 22.38 2.80
N LYS A 32 -6.49 22.81 4.02
CA LYS A 32 -7.82 22.58 4.61
C LYS A 32 -8.93 23.16 3.74
N GLY A 33 -10.05 22.46 3.68
CA GLY A 33 -11.17 22.85 2.83
C GLY A 33 -10.98 22.59 1.34
N THR A 34 -9.82 22.06 0.93
CA THR A 34 -9.56 21.71 -0.47
C THR A 34 -9.66 20.21 -0.69
N ALA A 35 -10.15 19.84 -1.87
CA ALA A 35 -10.11 18.48 -2.35
C ALA A 35 -8.72 18.18 -2.92
N PHE A 36 -8.24 16.96 -2.67
CA PHE A 36 -7.07 16.41 -3.32
C PHE A 36 -7.36 15.00 -3.82
N THR A 37 -6.51 14.52 -4.72
CA THR A 37 -6.63 13.19 -5.32
C THR A 37 -5.41 12.37 -4.97
N VAL A 38 -5.66 11.13 -4.55
CA VAL A 38 -4.65 10.09 -4.36
C VAL A 38 -4.85 9.06 -5.46
N LYS A 39 -3.74 8.64 -6.05
CA LYS A 39 -3.68 7.57 -7.04
C LYS A 39 -2.72 6.51 -6.52
N ASP A 40 -3.14 5.25 -6.53
CA ASP A 40 -2.26 4.14 -6.14
C ASP A 40 -2.31 3.02 -7.18
N THR A 41 -1.29 2.17 -7.17
CA THR A 41 -1.25 0.94 -7.95
C THR A 41 -0.86 -0.19 -7.05
N THR A 42 -1.79 -1.10 -6.79
CA THR A 42 -1.55 -2.31 -6.00
C THR A 42 -1.26 -3.46 -6.94
N LYS A 43 -0.17 -4.18 -6.72
CA LYS A 43 0.27 -5.30 -7.55
C LYS A 43 0.39 -6.57 -6.72
N ASN A 44 -0.06 -7.69 -7.28
CA ASN A 44 0.33 -9.00 -6.77
C ASN A 44 1.72 -9.36 -7.31
N GLN A 45 2.75 -9.17 -6.49
CA GLN A 45 4.14 -9.55 -6.78
C GLN A 45 4.42 -11.03 -6.46
N GLY A 46 3.47 -11.72 -5.83
CA GLY A 46 3.54 -13.12 -5.48
C GLY A 46 3.33 -14.04 -6.69
N ALA A 47 3.68 -15.32 -6.51
CA ALA A 47 3.50 -16.32 -7.56
C ALA A 47 2.11 -16.99 -7.54
N LEU A 48 1.29 -16.69 -6.53
CA LEU A 48 -0.07 -17.23 -6.41
C LEU A 48 -1.12 -16.11 -6.46
N PRO A 49 -2.32 -16.40 -6.97
CA PRO A 49 -3.43 -15.45 -6.94
C PRO A 49 -3.85 -15.12 -5.51
N VAL A 50 -4.30 -13.89 -5.31
CA VAL A 50 -4.97 -13.47 -4.09
C VAL A 50 -6.43 -13.92 -4.18
N GLY A 51 -6.83 -14.83 -3.29
CA GLY A 51 -8.20 -15.39 -3.28
C GLY A 51 -9.23 -14.57 -2.50
N LYS A 52 -8.83 -13.44 -1.92
CA LYS A 52 -9.72 -12.44 -1.34
C LYS A 52 -9.17 -11.04 -1.56
N GLY A 53 -9.97 -10.18 -2.17
CA GLY A 53 -9.67 -8.76 -2.36
C GLY A 53 -9.23 -8.09 -1.07
N SER A 54 -8.42 -7.04 -1.23
CA SER A 54 -7.86 -6.25 -0.15
C SER A 54 -8.39 -4.82 -0.20
N THR A 55 -8.13 -4.05 0.84
CA THR A 55 -8.46 -2.63 0.89
C THR A 55 -7.22 -1.84 1.27
N THR A 56 -6.81 -0.93 0.40
CA THR A 56 -5.75 0.03 0.68
C THR A 56 -6.33 1.23 1.39
N SER A 57 -5.89 1.48 2.62
CA SER A 57 -6.31 2.64 3.43
C SER A 57 -5.30 3.77 3.30
N PHE A 58 -5.77 5.02 3.32
CA PHE A 58 -4.88 6.17 3.19
C PHE A 58 -4.79 6.95 4.50
N TYR A 59 -3.59 7.42 4.83
CA TYR A 59 -3.34 8.21 6.04
C TYR A 59 -2.83 9.62 5.70
N LEU A 60 -3.22 10.57 6.54
CA LEU A 60 -2.67 11.91 6.60
C LEU A 60 -1.64 11.96 7.73
N SER A 61 -0.35 11.80 7.42
CA SER A 61 0.77 11.98 8.33
C SER A 61 1.41 13.37 8.28
N THR A 62 1.74 14.01 9.42
CA THR A 62 2.57 15.24 9.44
C THR A 62 4.04 15.02 9.03
N THR A 63 4.44 13.77 8.81
CA THR A 63 5.80 13.40 8.40
C THR A 63 5.79 12.44 7.22
N ALA A 64 6.89 12.35 6.48
CA ALA A 64 6.99 11.49 5.30
C ALA A 64 7.02 9.98 5.63
N THR A 65 7.25 9.61 6.89
CA THR A 65 7.37 8.21 7.33
C THR A 65 6.10 7.80 8.07
N LEU A 66 5.46 6.72 7.60
CA LEU A 66 4.36 6.09 8.30
C LEU A 66 4.84 5.55 9.65
N GLY A 67 4.07 5.72 10.71
CA GLY A 67 4.49 5.39 12.08
C GLY A 67 5.17 6.54 12.84
N THR A 68 5.56 7.65 12.17
CA THR A 68 6.12 8.84 12.83
C THR A 68 5.17 10.04 12.72
N GLY A 69 5.16 10.91 13.73
CA GLY A 69 4.29 12.08 13.77
C GLY A 69 2.80 11.75 13.94
N THR A 70 1.94 12.73 13.70
CA THR A 70 0.48 12.57 13.79
C THR A 70 -0.04 11.97 12.50
N GLN A 71 -0.68 10.81 12.60
CA GLN A 71 -1.33 10.13 11.48
C GLN A 71 -2.84 10.14 11.69
N VAL A 72 -3.58 10.59 10.68
CA VAL A 72 -5.03 10.60 10.67
C VAL A 72 -5.49 9.69 9.54
N LEU A 73 -6.24 8.63 9.87
CA LEU A 73 -6.88 7.78 8.87
C LEU A 73 -7.88 8.60 8.06
N LEU A 74 -7.77 8.56 6.74
CA LEU A 74 -8.75 9.17 5.86
C LEU A 74 -9.97 8.25 5.74
N PRO A 75 -11.20 8.78 5.71
CA PRO A 75 -12.42 7.99 5.50
C PRO A 75 -12.62 7.65 4.00
N VAL A 76 -11.52 7.41 3.29
CA VAL A 76 -11.49 6.95 1.90
C VAL A 76 -10.48 5.82 1.77
N SER A 77 -10.77 4.88 0.88
CA SER A 77 -9.92 3.73 0.62
C SER A 77 -10.05 3.29 -0.83
N HIS A 78 -9.09 2.50 -1.28
CA HIS A 78 -9.12 1.85 -2.57
C HIS A 78 -9.38 0.35 -2.37
N THR A 79 -10.49 -0.15 -2.92
CA THR A 79 -10.83 -1.57 -2.89
C THR A 79 -10.11 -2.28 -4.03
N VAL A 80 -9.20 -3.20 -3.68
CA VAL A 80 -8.43 -4.00 -4.62
C VAL A 80 -9.12 -5.35 -4.80
N PRO A 81 -9.56 -5.71 -6.02
CA PRO A 81 -10.20 -7.00 -6.27
C PRO A 81 -9.19 -8.16 -6.17
N ASP A 82 -9.67 -9.38 -6.38
CA ASP A 82 -8.79 -10.55 -6.49
C ASP A 82 -7.81 -10.35 -7.65
N LEU A 83 -6.51 -10.37 -7.33
CA LEU A 83 -5.45 -10.21 -8.32
C LEU A 83 -4.72 -11.54 -8.54
N ILE A 84 -4.69 -12.00 -9.79
CA ILE A 84 -3.82 -13.09 -10.20
C ILE A 84 -2.34 -12.70 -10.07
N ALA A 85 -1.44 -13.68 -10.03
CA ALA A 85 0.00 -13.43 -9.95
C ALA A 85 0.46 -12.47 -11.06
N GLY A 86 1.17 -11.40 -10.68
CA GLY A 86 1.68 -10.37 -11.59
C GLY A 86 0.66 -9.29 -11.99
N ALA A 87 -0.64 -9.47 -11.74
CA ALA A 87 -1.66 -8.47 -12.07
C ALA A 87 -1.56 -7.25 -11.15
N SER A 88 -2.04 -6.11 -11.65
CA SER A 88 -2.08 -4.84 -10.92
C SER A 88 -3.46 -4.22 -11.03
N ASP A 89 -3.84 -3.50 -9.99
CA ASP A 89 -5.07 -2.71 -9.91
C ASP A 89 -4.73 -1.25 -9.65
N TYR A 90 -5.40 -0.36 -10.37
CA TYR A 90 -5.14 1.08 -10.30
C TYR A 90 -6.32 1.80 -9.67
N GLY A 91 -6.04 2.48 -8.56
CA GLY A 91 -7.02 3.21 -7.76
C GLY A 91 -6.91 4.71 -7.93
N VAL A 92 -8.08 5.37 -7.92
CA VAL A 92 -8.18 6.83 -7.81
C VAL A 92 -9.22 7.19 -6.77
N VAL A 93 -8.82 7.95 -5.77
CA VAL A 93 -9.70 8.41 -4.69
C VAL A 93 -9.52 9.90 -4.47
N SER A 94 -10.62 10.61 -4.27
CA SER A 94 -10.64 12.03 -3.94
C SER A 94 -11.12 12.23 -2.51
N TYR A 95 -10.43 13.07 -1.76
CA TYR A 95 -10.83 13.45 -0.40
C TYR A 95 -10.75 14.96 -0.20
N THR A 96 -11.72 15.52 0.51
CA THR A 96 -11.75 16.93 0.91
C THR A 96 -11.36 17.05 2.36
N ILE A 97 -10.30 17.79 2.66
CA ILE A 97 -9.90 18.06 4.04
C ILE A 97 -11.00 18.90 4.71
N PRO A 98 -11.60 18.44 5.81
CA PRO A 98 -12.59 19.24 6.52
C PRO A 98 -11.97 20.56 7.01
N ILE A 99 -12.69 21.67 6.86
CA ILE A 99 -12.26 22.97 7.42
C ILE A 99 -12.23 22.96 8.96
N SER A 100 -12.90 21.99 9.58
CA SER A 100 -12.90 21.71 11.01
C SER A 100 -12.00 20.50 11.33
N GLY A 101 -10.71 20.74 11.54
CA GLY A 101 -9.74 19.71 11.95
C GLY A 101 -8.31 20.16 11.68
N GLN A 102 -7.36 19.83 12.56
CA GLN A 102 -5.95 20.28 12.51
C GLN A 102 -5.22 19.79 11.23
N PRO A 103 -4.29 20.56 10.62
CA PRO A 103 -3.70 20.20 9.33
C PRO A 103 -2.67 19.07 9.47
N GLY A 104 -2.68 18.12 8.53
CA GLY A 104 -1.66 17.08 8.37
C GLY A 104 -1.28 16.89 6.89
N THR A 105 -0.14 16.26 6.62
CA THR A 105 0.40 15.95 5.28
C THR A 105 -0.02 14.52 4.85
N VAL A 106 -0.03 14.08 3.59
CA VAL A 106 -0.49 12.72 3.19
C VAL A 106 0.67 11.70 3.07
N ALA A 107 0.48 10.47 3.53
CA ALA A 107 1.41 9.32 3.33
C ALA A 107 0.61 8.00 3.23
N ALA A 108 0.98 7.08 2.33
CA ALA A 108 0.29 5.77 2.20
C ALA A 108 1.14 4.61 2.73
N GLY A 109 0.46 3.54 3.15
CA GLY A 109 1.00 2.24 3.54
C GLY A 109 -0.07 1.17 3.58
#